data_AF-A0A0D8J1C4-F1
#
_entry.id   AF-A0A0D8J1C4-F1
#
_cell.length_a   1.000
_cell.length_b   1.000
_cell.length_c   1.000
_cell.angle_alpha   90.00
_cell.angle_beta   90.00
_cell.angle_gamma   90.00
#
_symmetry.space_group_name_H-M   'P 1'
#
loop_
_entity.id
_entity.type
_entity.pdbx_description
1 polymer ?
#
loop_
_entity_poly.entity_id
_entity_poly.type
_entity_poly.pdbx_seq_one_letter_code
_entity_poly.pdbx_strand_id
1 'polypeptide(L)'
;MQPMEKNVEKQLVVRTFEPDMNALKQTAKQLAHMQDTSLNLYGQAGEVLIVVTARAYAQAAATELTENVAEQFELALGPAAYGRGKGSLAYFTAGELIQSESTIAAADPATGALLAEEFSHTKRGPSVFDFGDGSYNDSRVVAKIKNAVYKYAEEGNAPQIAAARAAAAARFAHADFGVASVGMGTGAEVVYLAVAHRGYVYIKRIKNGEGAGKVVALSALDMVRRLAQKQPVDRARMFKANSDFDWNAPLKKRRSSKYAAPIAVLAVLLVALAVACWYFFTHFSLGGGNGAGGALPVSGSTSVSAGASTREPASAPGTDASVSQPAGDGGSGTPDAGGASSTPQSSGNTGVVHPFG
;
A
#
# COMPACT_ATOMS: atom_id res chain seq x y z
N MET A 1 -26.51 3.63 -45.75
CA MET A 1 -25.68 2.89 -44.78
C MET A 1 -26.59 2.49 -43.64
N GLN A 2 -26.85 1.19 -43.44
CA GLN A 2 -27.51 0.74 -42.21
C GLN A 2 -26.61 1.11 -41.03
N PRO A 3 -27.13 1.67 -39.93
CA PRO A 3 -26.32 1.92 -38.76
C PRO A 3 -25.77 0.57 -38.29
N MET A 4 -24.46 0.40 -38.32
CA MET A 4 -23.84 -0.79 -37.75
C MET A 4 -24.28 -0.89 -36.29
N GLU A 5 -24.68 -2.08 -35.87
CA GLU A 5 -25.13 -2.36 -34.52
C GLU A 5 -23.91 -2.67 -33.63
N LYS A 6 -23.91 -2.17 -32.39
CA LYS A 6 -22.79 -2.38 -31.45
C LYS A 6 -22.91 -3.79 -30.89
N ASN A 7 -22.21 -4.73 -31.52
CA ASN A 7 -22.33 -6.15 -31.19
C ASN A 7 -21.35 -6.63 -30.11
N VAL A 8 -20.43 -5.77 -29.65
CA VAL A 8 -19.45 -6.13 -28.61
C VAL A 8 -19.83 -5.47 -27.29
N GLU A 9 -19.94 -6.29 -26.24
CA GLU A 9 -20.15 -5.84 -24.86
C GLU A 9 -18.97 -6.26 -23.97
N LYS A 10 -18.50 -5.35 -23.13
CA LYS A 10 -17.49 -5.62 -22.11
C LYS A 10 -17.93 -5.10 -20.77
N GLN A 11 -17.50 -5.81 -19.72
CA GLN A 11 -17.72 -5.41 -18.35
C GLN A 11 -16.40 -5.34 -17.61
N LEU A 12 -16.25 -4.30 -16.79
CA LEU A 12 -15.16 -4.10 -15.87
C LEU A 12 -15.74 -3.73 -14.51
N VAL A 13 -15.17 -4.27 -13.44
CA VAL A 13 -15.61 -3.98 -12.08
C VAL A 13 -14.58 -3.08 -11.41
N VAL A 14 -14.97 -1.90 -10.96
CA VAL A 14 -14.17 -1.11 -10.01
C VAL A 14 -14.61 -1.48 -8.60
N ARG A 15 -13.66 -1.88 -7.76
CA ARG A 15 -13.93 -2.35 -6.41
C ARG A 15 -13.55 -1.29 -5.41
N THR A 16 -14.46 -1.00 -4.50
CA THR A 16 -14.27 0.07 -3.54
C THR A 16 -14.64 -0.38 -2.13
N PHE A 17 -13.96 0.16 -1.12
CA PHE A 17 -14.28 -0.08 0.28
C PHE A 17 -14.47 1.24 1.01
N GLU A 18 -15.66 1.37 1.62
CA GLU A 18 -16.18 2.59 2.26
C GLU A 18 -15.90 3.88 1.47
N PRO A 19 -16.29 3.95 0.18
CA PRO A 19 -16.09 5.16 -0.62
C PRO A 19 -16.88 6.35 -0.05
N ASP A 20 -16.42 7.56 -0.36
CA ASP A 20 -17.26 8.75 -0.19
C ASP A 20 -18.46 8.63 -1.13
N MET A 21 -19.65 8.41 -0.54
CA MET A 21 -20.88 8.21 -1.29
C MET A 21 -21.32 9.44 -2.09
N ASN A 22 -20.91 10.65 -1.69
CA ASN A 22 -21.20 11.85 -2.46
C ASN A 22 -20.34 11.91 -3.71
N ALA A 23 -19.02 11.69 -3.56
CA ALA A 23 -18.10 11.60 -4.68
C ALA A 23 -18.53 10.48 -5.65
N LEU A 24 -18.82 9.29 -5.12
CA LEU A 24 -19.27 8.14 -5.91
C LEU A 24 -20.54 8.46 -6.71
N LYS A 25 -21.57 9.04 -6.07
CA LYS A 25 -22.82 9.40 -6.75
C LYS A 25 -22.61 10.50 -7.79
N GLN A 26 -21.76 11.48 -7.51
CA GLN A 26 -21.48 12.57 -8.45
C GLN A 26 -20.76 12.04 -9.69
N THR A 27 -19.71 11.24 -9.51
CA THR A 27 -18.95 10.61 -10.60
C THR A 27 -19.83 9.67 -11.40
N ALA A 28 -20.64 8.84 -10.73
CA ALA A 28 -21.58 7.94 -11.41
C ALA A 28 -22.61 8.70 -12.25
N LYS A 29 -23.16 9.82 -11.75
CA LYS A 29 -24.10 10.65 -12.54
C LYS A 29 -23.42 11.27 -13.75
N GLN A 30 -22.21 11.78 -13.60
CA GLN A 30 -21.45 12.36 -14.72
C GLN A 30 -21.19 11.31 -15.80
N LEU A 31 -20.77 10.11 -15.40
CA LEU A 31 -20.43 9.01 -16.31
C LEU A 31 -21.65 8.31 -16.91
N ALA A 32 -22.79 8.32 -16.23
CA ALA A 32 -24.04 7.73 -16.75
C ALA A 32 -24.60 8.45 -17.99
N HIS A 33 -24.15 9.68 -18.27
CA HIS A 33 -24.50 10.42 -19.48
C HIS A 33 -23.62 10.08 -20.69
N MET A 34 -22.56 9.29 -20.51
CA MET A 34 -21.74 8.82 -21.63
C MET A 34 -22.54 7.84 -22.48
N GLN A 35 -22.52 8.04 -23.80
CA GLN A 35 -23.12 7.08 -24.72
C GLN A 35 -22.39 5.73 -24.61
N ASP A 36 -23.16 4.66 -24.80
CA ASP A 36 -22.68 3.27 -24.85
C ASP A 36 -22.07 2.71 -23.56
N THR A 37 -22.22 3.43 -22.45
CA THR A 37 -21.80 2.95 -21.13
C THR A 37 -23.02 2.82 -20.22
N SER A 38 -23.06 1.78 -19.38
CA SER A 38 -24.00 1.67 -18.28
C SER A 38 -23.28 1.29 -16.99
N LEU A 39 -23.86 1.69 -15.86
CA LEU A 39 -23.26 1.53 -14.53
C LEU A 39 -24.25 0.83 -13.60
N ASN A 40 -23.78 -0.23 -12.94
CA ASN A 40 -24.52 -0.88 -11.86
C ASN A 40 -23.70 -0.84 -10.57
N LEU A 41 -24.37 -0.58 -9.45
CA LEU A 41 -23.75 -0.47 -8.13
C LEU A 41 -24.26 -1.59 -7.22
N TYR A 42 -23.34 -2.33 -6.61
CA TYR A 42 -23.66 -3.39 -5.65
C TYR A 42 -22.95 -3.13 -4.33
N GLY A 43 -23.71 -2.94 -3.25
CA GLY A 43 -23.17 -2.63 -1.93
C GLY A 43 -23.33 -3.78 -0.94
N GLN A 44 -22.27 -4.16 -0.25
CA GLN A 44 -22.32 -5.14 0.84
C GLN A 44 -21.21 -4.92 1.86
N ALA A 45 -21.54 -4.91 3.15
CA ALA A 45 -20.57 -4.88 4.26
C ALA A 45 -19.49 -3.78 4.15
N GLY A 46 -19.86 -2.60 3.65
CA GLY A 46 -18.95 -1.46 3.43
C GLY A 46 -18.27 -1.46 2.06
N GLU A 47 -18.30 -2.57 1.33
CA GLU A 47 -17.82 -2.66 -0.05
C GLU A 47 -18.89 -2.12 -1.02
N VAL A 48 -18.45 -1.42 -2.07
CA VAL A 48 -19.30 -1.06 -3.21
C VAL A 48 -18.59 -1.46 -4.49
N LEU A 49 -19.22 -2.34 -5.27
CA LEU A 49 -18.76 -2.76 -6.59
C LEU A 49 -19.45 -1.93 -7.66
N ILE A 50 -18.65 -1.31 -8.52
CA ILE A 50 -19.11 -0.51 -9.64
C ILE A 50 -18.88 -1.35 -10.90
N VAL A 51 -19.96 -1.92 -11.44
CA VAL A 51 -19.90 -2.68 -12.69
C VAL A 51 -20.13 -1.70 -13.83
N VAL A 52 -19.07 -1.47 -14.59
CA VAL A 52 -19.05 -0.67 -15.81
C VAL A 52 -19.29 -1.60 -16.99
N THR A 53 -20.35 -1.38 -17.74
CA THR A 53 -20.62 -2.09 -18.99
C THR A 53 -20.47 -1.12 -20.14
N ALA A 54 -19.62 -1.46 -21.12
CA ALA A 54 -19.47 -0.67 -22.35
C ALA A 54 -19.86 -1.50 -23.57
N ARG A 55 -20.51 -0.85 -24.54
CA ARG A 55 -20.85 -1.43 -25.85
C ARG A 55 -20.09 -0.71 -26.95
N ALA A 56 -19.50 -1.46 -27.86
CA ALA A 56 -18.77 -0.87 -28.98
C ALA A 56 -18.81 -1.75 -30.24
N TYR A 57 -18.23 -1.22 -31.31
CA TYR A 57 -18.05 -1.92 -32.59
C TYR A 57 -16.85 -2.87 -32.59
N ALA A 58 -15.93 -2.70 -31.64
CA ALA A 58 -14.71 -3.49 -31.55
C ALA A 58 -14.34 -3.76 -30.10
N GLN A 59 -13.67 -4.89 -29.87
CA GLN A 59 -13.22 -5.33 -28.56
C GLN A 59 -12.30 -4.32 -27.87
N ALA A 60 -11.34 -3.75 -28.61
CA ALA A 60 -10.42 -2.75 -28.08
C ALA A 60 -11.14 -1.47 -27.64
N ALA A 61 -12.11 -1.00 -28.43
CA ALA A 61 -12.89 0.19 -28.11
C ALA A 61 -13.79 -0.02 -26.87
N ALA A 62 -14.42 -1.19 -26.73
CA ALA A 62 -15.19 -1.51 -25.52
C ALA A 62 -14.31 -1.56 -24.28
N THR A 63 -13.10 -2.12 -24.39
CA THR A 63 -12.11 -2.14 -23.31
C THR A 63 -11.68 -0.72 -22.95
N GLU A 64 -11.29 0.10 -23.92
CA GLU A 64 -10.89 1.50 -23.70
C GLU A 64 -11.99 2.30 -22.97
N LEU A 65 -13.25 2.15 -23.39
CA LEU A 65 -14.39 2.79 -22.71
C LEU A 65 -14.49 2.35 -21.25
N THR A 66 -14.43 1.04 -20.97
CA THR A 66 -14.49 0.55 -19.59
C THR A 66 -13.32 1.04 -18.74
N GLU A 67 -12.10 1.07 -19.29
CA GLU A 67 -10.90 1.50 -18.58
C GLU A 67 -10.91 3.00 -18.29
N ASN A 68 -11.36 3.83 -19.24
CA ASN A 68 -11.50 5.27 -19.06
C ASN A 68 -12.50 5.61 -17.94
N VAL A 69 -13.63 4.90 -17.90
CA VAL A 69 -14.65 5.06 -16.85
C VAL A 69 -14.11 4.59 -15.50
N ALA A 70 -13.38 3.46 -15.48
CA ALA A 70 -12.76 2.95 -14.26
C ALA A 70 -11.73 3.91 -13.68
N GLU A 71 -10.88 4.50 -14.53
CA GLU A 71 -9.89 5.50 -14.11
C GLU A 71 -10.55 6.74 -13.50
N GLN A 72 -11.66 7.21 -14.06
CA GLN A 72 -12.40 8.34 -13.48
C GLN A 72 -12.96 8.02 -12.08
N PHE A 73 -13.42 6.79 -11.86
CA PHE A 73 -13.82 6.37 -10.51
C PHE A 73 -12.63 6.28 -9.56
N GLU A 74 -11.49 5.76 -10.00
CA GLU A 74 -10.28 5.70 -9.16
C GLU A 74 -9.75 7.07 -8.79
N LEU A 75 -9.72 8.01 -9.75
CA LEU A 75 -9.33 9.39 -9.49
C LEU A 75 -10.27 10.07 -8.51
N ALA A 76 -11.59 9.84 -8.64
CA ALA A 76 -12.59 10.46 -7.78
C ALA A 76 -12.64 9.86 -6.36
N LEU A 77 -12.43 8.54 -6.25
CA LEU A 77 -12.58 7.80 -4.99
C LEU A 77 -11.24 7.58 -4.27
N GLY A 78 -10.12 7.78 -4.97
CA GLY A 78 -8.77 7.69 -4.43
C GLY A 78 -8.51 6.35 -3.74
N PRO A 79 -7.94 6.34 -2.52
CA PRO A 79 -7.63 5.13 -1.77
C PRO A 79 -8.80 4.17 -1.51
N ALA A 80 -10.05 4.64 -1.62
CA ALA A 80 -11.21 3.77 -1.47
C ALA A 80 -11.38 2.81 -2.64
N ALA A 81 -10.97 3.19 -3.86
CA ALA A 81 -10.90 2.28 -4.99
C ALA A 81 -9.62 1.45 -4.88
N TYR A 82 -9.78 0.18 -4.54
CA TYR A 82 -8.65 -0.68 -4.16
C TYR A 82 -8.24 -1.67 -5.25
N GLY A 83 -9.02 -1.80 -6.32
CA GLY A 83 -8.68 -2.68 -7.44
C GLY A 83 -9.74 -2.75 -8.53
N ARG A 84 -9.34 -3.31 -9.67
CA ARG A 84 -10.20 -3.57 -10.84
C ARG A 84 -10.38 -5.07 -11.09
N GLY A 85 -11.52 -5.43 -11.67
CA GLY A 85 -11.81 -6.77 -12.17
C GLY A 85 -12.25 -7.77 -11.09
N LYS A 86 -11.83 -9.03 -11.27
CA LYS A 86 -12.21 -10.16 -10.41
C LYS A 86 -11.28 -10.25 -9.20
N GLY A 87 -11.83 -10.48 -8.00
CA GLY A 87 -11.07 -10.67 -6.77
C GLY A 87 -11.87 -10.24 -5.56
N SER A 88 -11.50 -10.64 -4.35
CA SER A 88 -12.05 -10.12 -3.09
C SER A 88 -11.09 -9.09 -2.49
N LEU A 89 -11.55 -8.30 -1.51
CA LEU A 89 -10.66 -7.42 -0.76
C LEU A 89 -9.48 -8.18 -0.14
N ALA A 90 -9.70 -9.41 0.33
CA ALA A 90 -8.63 -10.30 0.82
C ALA A 90 -7.61 -10.66 -0.26
N TYR A 91 -8.05 -10.91 -1.50
CA TYR A 91 -7.16 -11.18 -2.63
C TYR A 91 -6.23 -9.99 -2.94
N PHE A 92 -6.78 -8.77 -2.97
CA PHE A 92 -5.98 -7.56 -3.21
C PHE A 92 -5.07 -7.25 -2.02
N THR A 93 -5.59 -7.33 -0.79
CA THR A 93 -4.80 -7.12 0.44
C THR A 93 -3.63 -8.11 0.53
N ALA A 94 -3.86 -9.40 0.27
CA ALA A 94 -2.79 -10.39 0.22
C ALA A 94 -1.78 -10.09 -0.89
N GLY A 95 -2.23 -9.59 -2.05
CA GLY A 95 -1.34 -9.14 -3.12
C GLY A 95 -0.40 -8.01 -2.70
N GLU A 96 -0.90 -7.02 -1.96
CA GLU A 96 -0.10 -5.91 -1.42
C GLU A 96 0.87 -6.39 -0.34
N LEU A 97 0.42 -7.28 0.54
CA LEU A 97 1.26 -7.84 1.60
C LEU A 97 2.39 -8.71 1.03
N ILE A 98 2.12 -9.54 0.02
CA ILE A 98 3.17 -10.31 -0.68
C ILE A 98 4.21 -9.37 -1.31
N GLN A 99 3.76 -8.33 -2.01
CA GLN A 99 4.66 -7.36 -2.65
C GLN A 99 5.52 -6.58 -1.65
N SER A 100 5.00 -6.37 -0.44
CA SER A 100 5.70 -5.67 0.65
C SER A 100 6.37 -6.61 1.66
N GLU A 101 6.43 -7.90 1.35
CA GLU A 101 6.98 -8.97 2.22
C GLU A 101 6.44 -8.90 3.66
N SER A 102 5.17 -8.52 3.79
CA SER A 102 4.52 -8.26 5.06
C SER A 102 3.54 -9.35 5.45
N THR A 103 3.36 -9.56 6.74
CA THR A 103 2.47 -10.59 7.30
C THR A 103 1.46 -10.03 8.29
N ILE A 104 0.36 -10.76 8.51
CA ILE A 104 -0.72 -10.41 9.43
C ILE A 104 -0.91 -11.51 10.47
N ALA A 105 -1.11 -11.12 11.73
CA ALA A 105 -1.44 -12.01 12.84
C ALA A 105 -2.71 -11.56 13.56
N ALA A 106 -3.60 -12.50 13.87
CA ALA A 106 -4.76 -12.24 14.72
C ALA A 106 -4.42 -12.47 16.19
N ALA A 107 -5.02 -11.66 17.07
CA ALA A 107 -4.70 -11.69 18.49
C ALA A 107 -5.47 -12.76 19.29
N ASP A 108 -6.60 -13.23 18.78
CA ASP A 108 -7.45 -14.22 19.42
C ASP A 108 -8.23 -15.05 18.37
N PRO A 109 -8.76 -16.22 18.75
CA PRO A 109 -9.47 -17.10 17.81
C PRO A 109 -10.69 -16.46 17.15
N ALA A 110 -11.41 -15.57 17.84
CA ALA A 110 -12.58 -14.91 17.28
C ALA A 110 -12.17 -13.97 16.13
N THR A 111 -11.13 -13.17 16.34
CA THR A 111 -10.56 -12.32 15.28
C THR A 111 -9.92 -13.16 14.18
N GLY A 112 -9.24 -14.24 14.55
CA GLY A 112 -8.62 -15.19 13.63
C GLY A 112 -9.63 -15.82 12.67
N ALA A 113 -10.78 -16.26 13.18
CA ALA A 113 -11.86 -16.84 12.38
C ALA A 113 -12.39 -15.87 11.34
N LEU A 114 -12.59 -14.59 11.71
CA LEU A 114 -13.05 -13.55 10.78
C LEU A 114 -12.08 -13.33 9.61
N LEU A 115 -10.77 -13.28 9.90
CA LEU A 115 -9.75 -13.13 8.85
C LEU A 115 -9.57 -14.41 8.04
N ALA A 116 -9.63 -15.58 8.71
CA ALA A 116 -9.51 -16.89 8.07
C ALA A 116 -10.63 -17.12 7.06
N GLU A 117 -11.87 -16.75 7.38
CA GLU A 117 -13.01 -16.83 6.45
C GLU A 117 -12.68 -16.10 5.13
N GLU A 118 -12.26 -14.84 5.21
CA GLU A 118 -11.94 -14.03 4.03
C GLU A 118 -10.69 -14.52 3.27
N PHE A 119 -9.62 -14.89 3.98
CA PHE A 119 -8.39 -15.38 3.35
C PHE A 119 -8.50 -16.80 2.78
N SER A 120 -9.40 -17.65 3.30
CA SER A 120 -9.61 -19.01 2.81
C SER A 120 -10.14 -19.06 1.37
N HIS A 121 -10.80 -17.99 0.93
CA HIS A 121 -11.34 -17.86 -0.42
C HIS A 121 -10.29 -17.42 -1.46
N THR A 122 -9.03 -17.20 -1.06
CA THR A 122 -7.94 -16.82 -1.96
C THR A 122 -6.72 -17.72 -1.77
N LYS A 123 -6.14 -18.18 -2.89
CA LYS A 123 -4.89 -18.94 -2.88
C LYS A 123 -3.70 -18.17 -2.31
N ARG A 124 -3.80 -16.83 -2.20
CA ARG A 124 -2.78 -15.95 -1.64
C ARG A 124 -2.82 -15.88 -0.10
N GLY A 125 -3.92 -16.31 0.54
CA GLY A 125 -4.12 -16.19 1.98
C GLY A 125 -2.98 -16.81 2.81
N PRO A 126 -2.61 -18.08 2.58
CA PRO A 126 -1.54 -18.75 3.33
C PRO A 126 -0.15 -18.11 3.21
N SER A 127 0.07 -17.25 2.21
CA SER A 127 1.35 -16.56 2.05
C SER A 127 1.52 -15.37 2.99
N VAL A 128 0.43 -14.87 3.60
CA VAL A 128 0.43 -13.63 4.40
C VAL A 128 -0.18 -13.81 5.79
N PHE A 129 -1.02 -14.82 5.97
CA PHE A 129 -1.72 -15.12 7.21
C PHE A 129 -1.46 -16.57 7.63
N ASP A 130 -1.11 -16.76 8.89
CA ASP A 130 -0.66 -18.06 9.44
C ASP A 130 -1.81 -18.99 9.88
N PHE A 131 -3.07 -18.55 9.75
CA PHE A 131 -4.26 -19.29 10.20
C PHE A 131 -4.17 -19.80 11.65
N GLY A 132 -3.43 -19.08 12.49
CA GLY A 132 -3.31 -19.35 13.93
C GLY A 132 -2.07 -20.14 14.34
N ASP A 133 -1.32 -20.74 13.41
CA ASP A 133 -0.19 -21.64 13.71
C ASP A 133 0.88 -20.99 14.62
N GLY A 134 1.28 -19.75 14.30
CA GLY A 134 2.25 -18.95 15.07
C GLY A 134 1.62 -17.80 15.86
N SER A 135 0.29 -17.70 15.90
CA SER A 135 -0.43 -16.56 16.47
C SER A 135 -1.42 -16.97 17.55
N TYR A 136 -2.72 -17.03 17.25
CA TYR A 136 -3.77 -17.20 18.26
C TYR A 136 -4.01 -18.66 18.69
N ASN A 137 -3.40 -19.66 18.04
CA ASN A 137 -3.39 -21.04 18.53
C ASN A 137 -2.09 -21.39 19.27
N ASP A 138 -1.01 -20.59 19.15
CA ASP A 138 0.20 -20.77 19.96
C ASP A 138 -0.05 -20.31 21.40
N SER A 139 -0.09 -21.28 22.31
CA SER A 139 -0.27 -21.05 23.75
C SER A 139 0.69 -20.01 24.37
N ARG A 140 1.95 -19.94 23.90
CA ARG A 140 2.96 -18.98 24.38
C ARG A 140 2.64 -17.57 23.91
N VAL A 141 2.22 -17.42 22.66
CA VAL A 141 1.80 -16.12 22.10
C VAL A 141 0.54 -15.65 22.79
N VAL A 142 -0.46 -16.52 22.93
CA VAL A 142 -1.71 -16.24 23.65
C VAL A 142 -1.44 -15.78 25.09
N ALA A 143 -0.53 -16.45 25.82
CA ALA A 143 -0.17 -16.04 27.17
C ALA A 143 0.48 -14.64 27.21
N LYS A 144 1.37 -14.32 26.25
CA LYS A 144 1.99 -12.99 26.14
C LYS A 144 0.98 -11.90 25.77
N ILE A 145 0.01 -12.20 24.91
CA ILE A 145 -1.08 -11.28 24.58
C ILE A 145 -1.93 -10.99 25.81
N LYS A 146 -2.32 -12.01 26.59
CA LYS A 146 -3.03 -11.82 27.86
C LYS A 146 -2.27 -10.92 28.82
N ASN A 147 -0.96 -11.16 29.00
CA ASN A 147 -0.10 -10.33 29.85
C ASN A 147 -0.01 -8.87 29.36
N ALA A 148 0.02 -8.64 28.05
CA ALA A 148 0.01 -7.30 27.49
C ALA A 148 -1.31 -6.56 27.78
N VAL A 149 -2.45 -7.25 27.68
CA VAL A 149 -3.76 -6.68 28.03
C VAL A 149 -3.79 -6.27 29.49
N TYR A 150 -3.38 -7.15 30.42
CA TYR A 150 -3.32 -6.82 31.85
C TYR A 150 -2.43 -5.61 32.17
N LYS A 151 -1.38 -5.38 31.37
CA LYS A 151 -0.43 -4.29 31.59
C LYS A 151 -0.88 -2.95 31.00
N TYR A 152 -1.54 -2.97 29.84
CA TYR A 152 -1.78 -1.78 29.02
C TYR A 152 -3.26 -1.45 28.81
N ALA A 153 -4.18 -2.22 29.41
CA ALA A 153 -5.60 -1.97 29.32
C ALA A 153 -6.25 -2.05 30.71
N GLU A 154 -7.09 -1.07 31.00
CA GLU A 154 -7.99 -1.12 32.15
C GLU A 154 -9.04 -2.22 31.95
N GLU A 155 -9.44 -2.85 33.05
CA GLU A 155 -10.49 -3.88 33.02
C GLU A 155 -11.80 -3.29 32.47
N GLY A 156 -12.40 -3.99 31.50
CA GLY A 156 -13.62 -3.53 30.82
C GLY A 156 -13.42 -2.45 29.75
N ASN A 157 -12.22 -1.87 29.59
CA ASN A 157 -11.95 -0.85 28.58
C ASN A 157 -11.71 -1.48 27.19
N ALA A 158 -12.80 -1.78 26.48
CA ALA A 158 -12.75 -2.51 25.20
C ALA A 158 -11.81 -1.91 24.13
N PRO A 159 -11.75 -0.57 23.91
CA PRO A 159 -10.77 0.04 23.01
C PRO A 159 -9.31 -0.23 23.40
N GLN A 160 -8.96 -0.09 24.69
CA GLN A 160 -7.60 -0.36 25.17
C GLN A 160 -7.27 -1.85 25.08
N ILE A 161 -8.22 -2.73 25.40
CA ILE A 161 -8.06 -4.17 25.23
C ILE A 161 -7.77 -4.51 23.76
N ALA A 162 -8.55 -3.97 22.82
CA ALA A 162 -8.33 -4.18 21.39
C ALA A 162 -6.94 -3.69 20.96
N ALA A 163 -6.54 -2.51 21.44
CA ALA A 163 -5.24 -1.92 21.12
C ALA A 163 -4.06 -2.77 21.63
N ALA A 164 -4.12 -3.17 22.90
CA ALA A 164 -3.10 -4.00 23.55
C ALA A 164 -3.00 -5.36 22.87
N ARG A 165 -4.14 -5.99 22.53
CA ARG A 165 -4.19 -7.26 21.80
C ARG A 165 -3.56 -7.16 20.43
N ALA A 166 -3.95 -6.18 19.62
CA ALA A 166 -3.41 -5.98 18.28
C ALA A 166 -1.89 -5.72 18.32
N ALA A 167 -1.42 -4.84 19.22
CA ALA A 167 0.00 -4.54 19.37
C ALA A 167 0.82 -5.75 19.83
N ALA A 168 0.27 -6.56 20.74
CA ALA A 168 0.90 -7.77 21.21
C ALA A 168 0.94 -8.86 20.14
N ALA A 169 -0.12 -9.02 19.34
CA ALA A 169 -0.16 -9.98 18.23
C ALA A 169 0.94 -9.71 17.21
N ALA A 170 1.05 -8.46 16.73
CA ALA A 170 2.13 -8.07 15.82
C ALA A 170 3.52 -8.41 16.41
N ARG A 171 3.73 -8.03 17.67
CA ARG A 171 5.02 -8.18 18.33
C ARG A 171 5.42 -9.64 18.58
N PHE A 172 4.49 -10.45 19.09
CA PHE A 172 4.82 -11.78 19.63
C PHE A 172 4.59 -12.91 18.62
N ALA A 173 3.73 -12.71 17.63
CA ALA A 173 3.63 -13.58 16.46
C ALA A 173 4.63 -13.20 15.34
N HIS A 174 5.47 -12.19 15.58
CA HIS A 174 6.47 -11.70 14.63
C HIS A 174 5.87 -11.27 13.27
N ALA A 175 4.70 -10.64 13.31
CA ALA A 175 4.00 -10.15 12.12
C ALA A 175 4.07 -8.62 11.99
N ASP A 176 4.06 -8.11 10.76
CA ASP A 176 4.07 -6.67 10.47
C ASP A 176 2.78 -5.97 10.89
N PHE A 177 1.69 -6.73 10.88
CA PHE A 177 0.36 -6.30 11.25
C PHE A 177 -0.23 -7.22 12.31
N GLY A 178 -0.76 -6.63 13.38
CA GLY A 178 -1.52 -7.34 14.39
C GLY A 178 -2.96 -6.86 14.39
N VAL A 179 -3.92 -7.78 14.43
CA VAL A 179 -5.35 -7.44 14.37
C VAL A 179 -6.09 -8.01 15.58
N ALA A 180 -6.96 -7.21 16.16
CA ALA A 180 -7.84 -7.63 17.26
C ALA A 180 -9.23 -7.02 17.10
N SER A 181 -10.25 -7.79 17.44
CA SER A 181 -11.63 -7.31 17.59
C SER A 181 -12.13 -7.57 19.01
N VAL A 182 -12.80 -6.59 19.61
CA VAL A 182 -13.37 -6.70 20.96
C VAL A 182 -14.83 -6.25 20.93
N GLY A 183 -15.72 -7.06 21.49
CA GLY A 183 -17.18 -6.84 21.49
C GLY A 183 -17.96 -7.79 20.57
N MET A 184 -17.30 -8.43 19.60
CA MET A 184 -17.91 -9.42 18.72
C MET A 184 -18.49 -10.61 19.50
N GLY A 185 -19.75 -10.97 19.24
CA GLY A 185 -20.40 -12.13 19.88
C GLY A 185 -20.68 -12.00 21.38
N THR A 186 -20.45 -10.83 21.99
CA THR A 186 -20.60 -10.60 23.44
C THR A 186 -21.91 -9.91 23.84
N GLY A 187 -22.80 -9.63 22.88
CA GLY A 187 -24.01 -8.81 23.11
C GLY A 187 -23.74 -7.30 23.24
N ALA A 188 -22.48 -6.86 23.19
CA ALA A 188 -22.13 -5.44 23.16
C ALA A 188 -22.71 -4.75 21.91
N GLU A 189 -23.18 -3.51 22.03
CA GLU A 189 -23.73 -2.74 20.89
C GLU A 189 -22.68 -2.34 19.86
N VAL A 190 -21.40 -2.43 20.23
CA VAL A 190 -20.27 -1.90 19.48
C VAL A 190 -19.11 -2.88 19.52
N VAL A 191 -18.41 -2.95 18.39
CA VAL A 191 -17.18 -3.68 18.20
C VAL A 191 -16.04 -2.68 17.99
N TYR A 192 -14.97 -2.85 18.74
CA TYR A 192 -13.72 -2.14 18.53
C TYR A 192 -12.78 -3.03 17.73
N LEU A 193 -12.50 -2.62 16.50
CA LEU A 193 -11.49 -3.22 15.64
C LEU A 193 -10.19 -2.44 15.80
N ALA A 194 -9.10 -3.13 16.09
CA ALA A 194 -7.76 -2.55 16.19
C ALA A 194 -6.80 -3.23 15.20
N VAL A 195 -6.00 -2.43 14.51
CA VAL A 195 -4.86 -2.88 13.68
C VAL A 195 -3.61 -2.18 14.16
N ALA A 196 -2.61 -2.96 14.57
CA ALA A 196 -1.29 -2.48 14.97
C ALA A 196 -0.31 -2.53 13.81
N HIS A 197 0.44 -1.46 13.62
CA HIS A 197 1.52 -1.39 12.64
C HIS A 197 2.58 -0.37 13.07
N ARG A 198 3.86 -0.73 12.97
CA ARG A 198 5.02 0.17 13.21
C ARG A 198 4.92 1.02 14.50
N GLY A 199 4.53 0.39 15.61
CA GLY A 199 4.47 1.05 16.92
C GLY A 199 3.24 1.94 17.15
N TYR A 200 2.28 1.94 16.23
CA TYR A 200 0.98 2.59 16.37
C TYR A 200 -0.15 1.57 16.28
N VAL A 201 -1.31 1.96 16.82
CA VAL A 201 -2.55 1.19 16.73
C VAL A 201 -3.65 2.07 16.18
N TYR A 202 -4.34 1.56 15.16
CA TYR A 202 -5.45 2.20 14.49
C TYR A 202 -6.73 1.50 14.93
N ILE A 203 -7.66 2.25 15.51
CA ILE A 203 -8.86 1.69 16.12
C ILE A 203 -10.10 2.27 15.45
N LYS A 204 -10.99 1.39 15.00
CA LYS A 204 -12.27 1.73 14.39
C LYS A 204 -13.41 1.21 15.27
N ARG A 205 -14.45 2.03 15.38
CA ARG A 205 -15.69 1.67 16.07
C ARG A 205 -16.72 1.22 15.05
N ILE A 206 -17.19 -0.01 15.18
CA ILE A 206 -18.16 -0.63 14.27
C ILE A 206 -19.41 -0.97 15.08
N LYS A 207 -20.59 -0.66 14.54
CA LYS A 207 -21.85 -1.03 15.19
C LYS A 207 -22.01 -2.55 15.14
N ASN A 208 -22.33 -3.15 16.27
CA ASN A 208 -22.63 -4.58 16.32
C ASN A 208 -24.05 -4.83 15.79
N GLY A 209 -24.24 -5.95 15.10
CA GLY A 209 -25.49 -6.28 14.43
C GLY A 209 -25.31 -7.38 13.40
N GLU A 210 -26.37 -7.66 12.65
CA GLU A 210 -26.33 -8.63 11.57
C GLU A 210 -25.25 -8.25 10.53
N GLY A 211 -24.41 -9.21 10.17
CA GLY A 211 -23.30 -8.99 9.24
C GLY A 211 -22.11 -8.19 9.81
N ALA A 212 -22.12 -7.81 11.09
CA ALA A 212 -21.02 -7.06 11.70
C ALA A 212 -19.67 -7.80 11.62
N GLY A 213 -19.67 -9.13 11.70
CA GLY A 213 -18.47 -9.96 11.53
C GLY A 213 -17.77 -9.69 10.19
N LYS A 214 -18.54 -9.72 9.09
CA LYS A 214 -18.02 -9.42 7.75
C LYS A 214 -17.53 -7.97 7.63
N VAL A 215 -18.26 -7.01 8.20
CA VAL A 215 -17.83 -5.59 8.22
C VAL A 215 -16.52 -5.42 8.98
N VAL A 216 -16.33 -6.13 10.09
CA VAL A 216 -15.08 -6.13 10.88
C VAL A 216 -13.94 -6.77 10.09
N ALA A 217 -14.17 -7.93 9.48
CA ALA A 217 -13.17 -8.62 8.68
C ALA A 217 -12.69 -7.75 7.50
N LEU A 218 -13.63 -7.24 6.69
CA LEU A 218 -13.28 -6.39 5.55
C LEU A 218 -12.66 -5.06 5.98
N SER A 219 -13.15 -4.45 7.08
CA SER A 219 -12.51 -3.25 7.64
C SER A 219 -11.07 -3.51 8.07
N ALA A 220 -10.78 -4.67 8.69
CA ALA A 220 -9.41 -5.03 9.06
C ALA A 220 -8.51 -5.14 7.84
N LEU A 221 -8.96 -5.81 6.79
CA LEU A 221 -8.21 -5.98 5.55
C LEU A 221 -7.94 -4.64 4.84
N ASP A 222 -8.95 -3.77 4.74
CA ASP A 222 -8.75 -2.45 4.13
C ASP A 222 -7.78 -1.59 4.96
N MET A 223 -7.89 -1.62 6.30
CA MET A 223 -6.95 -0.92 7.17
C MET A 223 -5.52 -1.42 6.95
N VAL A 224 -5.31 -2.74 6.92
CA VAL A 224 -3.98 -3.34 6.67
C VAL A 224 -3.45 -2.94 5.30
N ARG A 225 -4.25 -3.07 4.24
CA ARG A 225 -3.88 -2.67 2.87
C ARG A 225 -3.44 -1.21 2.81
N ARG A 226 -4.25 -0.29 3.36
CA ARG A 226 -3.94 1.14 3.37
C ARG A 226 -2.65 1.43 4.14
N LEU A 227 -2.47 0.80 5.30
CA LEU A 227 -1.26 0.99 6.11
C LEU A 227 0.00 0.46 5.42
N ALA A 228 -0.07 -0.69 4.75
CA ALA A 228 1.02 -1.23 3.93
C ALA A 228 1.42 -0.25 2.82
N GLN A 229 0.44 0.38 2.18
CA GLN A 229 0.62 1.39 1.13
C GLN A 229 0.91 2.80 1.67
N LYS A 230 1.05 2.98 2.99
CA LYS A 230 1.21 4.29 3.67
C LYS A 230 0.08 5.30 3.34
N GLN A 231 -1.11 4.79 3.03
CA GLN A 231 -2.32 5.56 2.78
C GLN A 231 -3.03 5.91 4.10
N PRO A 232 -3.81 7.00 4.13
CA PRO A 232 -4.64 7.32 5.27
C PRO A 232 -5.72 6.26 5.48
N VAL A 233 -5.96 5.92 6.76
CA VAL A 233 -7.05 5.05 7.18
C VAL A 233 -8.23 5.90 7.61
N ASP A 234 -9.34 5.78 6.89
CA ASP A 234 -10.54 6.56 7.16
C ASP A 234 -11.26 6.04 8.42
N ARG A 235 -11.87 6.96 9.16
CA ARG A 235 -12.73 6.67 10.34
C ARG A 235 -12.05 5.85 11.44
N ALA A 236 -10.72 5.76 11.44
CA ALA A 236 -9.93 5.15 12.49
C ALA A 236 -9.23 6.23 13.35
N ARG A 237 -9.11 5.95 14.65
CA ARG A 237 -8.30 6.75 15.57
C ARG A 237 -6.93 6.11 15.71
N MET A 238 -5.88 6.90 15.59
CA MET A 238 -4.50 6.45 15.73
C MET A 238 -3.96 6.77 17.13
N PHE A 239 -3.36 5.78 17.78
CA PHE A 239 -2.71 5.91 19.08
C PHE A 239 -1.32 5.28 19.03
N LYS A 240 -0.43 5.71 19.92
CA LYS A 240 0.85 5.02 20.10
C LYS A 240 0.58 3.65 20.76
N ALA A 241 1.26 2.61 20.31
CA ALA A 241 1.10 1.28 20.88
C ALA A 241 1.60 1.25 22.34
N ASN A 242 0.88 0.53 23.20
CA ASN A 242 1.21 0.35 24.62
C ASN A 242 1.33 1.68 25.41
N SER A 243 0.61 2.72 24.99
CA SER A 243 0.47 3.96 25.76
C SER A 243 -0.94 4.09 26.27
N ASP A 244 -1.11 4.75 27.42
CA ASP A 244 -2.42 5.15 27.89
C ASP A 244 -3.04 6.14 26.90
N PHE A 245 -4.28 5.86 26.50
CA PHE A 245 -5.07 6.76 25.68
C PHE A 245 -6.51 6.79 26.14
N ASP A 246 -7.10 7.98 26.04
CA ASP A 246 -8.52 8.19 26.22
C ASP A 246 -9.24 8.06 24.87
N TRP A 247 -10.04 7.00 24.75
CA TRP A 247 -10.86 6.75 23.57
C TRP A 247 -11.97 7.80 23.38
N ASN A 248 -12.45 8.43 24.45
CA ASN A 248 -13.52 9.42 24.39
C ASN A 248 -13.00 10.85 24.22
N ALA A 249 -11.70 11.08 24.41
CA ALA A 249 -11.09 12.37 24.20
C ALA A 249 -11.42 12.91 22.79
N PRO A 250 -11.72 14.21 22.66
CA PRO A 250 -12.02 14.81 21.36
C PRO A 250 -10.82 14.67 20.43
N LEU A 251 -11.09 14.44 19.15
CA LEU A 251 -10.04 14.41 18.14
C LEU A 251 -9.38 15.78 18.09
N LYS A 252 -8.17 15.89 18.64
CA LYS A 252 -7.32 17.06 18.41
C LYS A 252 -7.04 17.10 16.92
N LYS A 253 -7.64 18.04 16.20
CA LYS A 253 -7.32 18.30 14.79
C LYS A 253 -5.80 18.46 14.71
N ARG A 254 -5.12 17.50 14.07
CA ARG A 254 -3.73 17.68 13.65
C ARG A 254 -3.75 18.96 12.81
N ARG A 255 -3.13 20.03 13.28
CA ARG A 255 -2.91 21.23 12.47
C ARG A 255 -1.99 20.81 11.34
N SER A 256 -2.58 20.29 10.26
CA SER A 256 -1.93 20.17 8.97
C SER A 256 -1.64 21.60 8.54
N SER A 257 -0.43 22.07 8.86
CA SER A 257 0.07 23.32 8.33
C SER A 257 0.26 23.10 6.83
N LYS A 258 -0.73 23.50 6.03
CA LYS A 258 -0.64 23.54 4.56
C LYS A 258 0.58 24.35 4.09
N TYR A 259 1.16 25.17 4.98
CA TYR A 259 2.29 26.03 4.72
C TYR A 259 3.64 25.44 5.15
N ALA A 260 3.70 24.30 5.86
CA ALA A 260 4.97 23.75 6.34
C ALA A 260 5.92 23.36 5.21
N ALA A 261 5.39 22.72 4.15
CA ALA A 261 6.16 22.36 2.96
C ALA A 261 6.65 23.59 2.17
N PRO A 262 5.79 24.57 1.80
CA PRO A 262 6.26 25.75 1.09
C PRO A 262 7.19 26.64 1.94
N ILE A 263 7.02 26.70 3.28
CA ILE A 263 7.95 27.42 4.17
C ILE A 263 9.32 26.73 4.19
N ALA A 264 9.37 25.40 4.23
CA ALA A 264 10.63 24.66 4.18
C ALA A 264 11.37 24.88 2.84
N VAL A 265 10.64 24.87 1.73
CA VAL A 265 11.20 25.17 0.39
C VAL A 265 11.72 26.60 0.33
N LEU A 266 10.96 27.58 0.83
CA LEU A 266 11.39 28.98 0.88
C LEU A 266 12.67 29.15 1.73
N ALA A 267 12.75 28.46 2.87
CA ALA A 267 13.92 28.51 3.74
C ALA A 267 15.18 27.95 3.02
N VAL A 268 15.05 26.83 2.31
CA VAL A 268 16.16 26.25 1.53
C VAL A 268 16.59 27.20 0.41
N LEU A 269 15.65 27.85 -0.29
CA LEU A 269 15.95 28.83 -1.33
C LEU A 269 16.68 30.06 -0.77
N LEU A 270 16.27 30.56 0.40
CA LEU A 270 16.93 31.68 1.06
C LEU A 270 18.37 31.33 1.48
N VAL A 271 18.60 30.11 1.98
CA VAL A 271 19.96 29.64 2.30
C VAL A 271 20.82 29.54 1.03
N ALA A 272 20.29 28.98 -0.07
CA ALA A 272 21.01 28.92 -1.33
C ALA A 272 21.36 30.31 -1.88
N LEU A 273 20.46 31.27 -1.76
CA LEU A 273 20.68 32.66 -2.18
C LEU A 273 21.75 33.34 -1.31
N ALA A 274 21.73 33.12 0.01
CA ALA A 274 22.78 33.64 0.90
C ALA A 274 24.16 33.07 0.56
N VAL A 275 24.25 31.77 0.23
CA VAL A 275 25.50 31.14 -0.21
C VAL A 275 25.98 31.72 -1.54
N ALA A 276 25.07 31.94 -2.49
CA ALA A 276 25.40 32.56 -3.78
C ALA A 276 25.89 34.01 -3.60
N CYS A 277 25.24 34.80 -2.75
CA CYS A 277 25.67 36.17 -2.42
C CYS A 277 27.04 36.19 -1.73
N TRP A 278 27.29 35.27 -0.79
CA TRP A 278 28.61 35.12 -0.16
C TRP A 278 29.68 34.79 -1.19
N TYR A 279 29.42 33.83 -2.07
CA TYR A 279 30.34 33.42 -3.13
C TYR A 279 30.63 34.58 -4.09
N PHE A 280 29.60 35.33 -4.49
CA PHE A 280 29.76 36.50 -5.35
C PHE A 280 30.58 37.62 -4.69
N PHE A 281 30.34 37.90 -3.41
CA PHE A 281 31.04 38.96 -2.68
C PHE A 281 32.52 38.61 -2.41
N THR A 282 32.81 37.33 -2.22
CA THR A 282 34.18 36.83 -1.97
C THR A 282 34.99 36.64 -3.24
N HIS A 283 34.34 36.32 -4.37
CA HIS A 283 35.04 36.07 -5.64
C HIS A 283 34.99 37.22 -6.65
N PHE A 284 34.11 38.22 -6.49
CA PHE A 284 33.91 39.27 -7.50
C PHE A 284 34.12 40.72 -7.01
N SER A 285 34.60 40.95 -5.78
CA SER A 285 35.04 42.27 -5.34
C SER A 285 36.55 42.48 -5.53
N LEU A 286 36.95 42.81 -6.77
CA LEU A 286 38.17 43.58 -7.03
C LEU A 286 38.08 44.25 -8.40
N GLY A 287 37.69 45.53 -8.40
CA GLY A 287 37.71 46.35 -9.60
C GLY A 287 36.99 47.68 -9.42
N GLY A 288 37.46 48.55 -8.53
CA GLY A 288 36.96 49.93 -8.54
C GLY A 288 37.28 50.78 -7.31
N GLY A 289 38.37 51.53 -7.41
CA GLY A 289 38.44 52.89 -6.86
C GLY A 289 39.16 53.06 -5.53
N ASN A 290 40.39 53.55 -5.58
CA ASN A 290 40.83 54.65 -4.71
C ASN A 290 42.00 55.38 -5.39
N GLY A 291 41.77 56.64 -5.73
CA GLY A 291 42.76 57.53 -6.32
C GLY A 291 43.65 58.17 -5.26
N ALA A 292 44.94 58.30 -5.58
CA ALA A 292 45.80 59.36 -5.05
C ALA A 292 47.12 59.41 -5.85
N GLY A 293 47.31 60.53 -6.58
CA GLY A 293 48.60 61.20 -6.73
C GLY A 293 49.64 60.66 -7.72
N GLY A 294 50.06 61.52 -8.65
CA GLY A 294 51.46 61.56 -9.11
C GLY A 294 51.71 61.46 -10.62
N ALA A 295 51.77 62.64 -11.24
CA ALA A 295 52.65 63.07 -12.35
C ALA A 295 53.11 62.09 -13.48
N LEU A 296 52.92 62.56 -14.72
CA LEU A 296 53.63 62.21 -15.98
C LEU A 296 55.18 62.30 -15.82
N PRO A 297 56.06 61.80 -16.75
CA PRO A 297 55.83 61.68 -18.20
C PRO A 297 56.58 60.57 -19.02
N VAL A 298 56.27 60.55 -20.33
CA VAL A 298 57.20 60.47 -21.50
C VAL A 298 57.67 59.13 -22.13
N SER A 299 57.27 58.99 -23.41
CA SER A 299 57.94 58.57 -24.67
C SER A 299 58.66 57.22 -24.88
N GLY A 300 58.44 56.69 -26.09
CA GLY A 300 59.40 55.87 -26.87
C GLY A 300 58.81 54.53 -27.33
N SER A 301 58.00 54.47 -28.40
CA SER A 301 58.42 54.26 -29.80
C SER A 301 59.08 52.90 -30.11
N THR A 302 58.40 52.14 -30.99
CA THR A 302 58.93 51.34 -32.13
C THR A 302 59.84 50.13 -31.80
N SER A 303 59.74 48.94 -32.43
CA SER A 303 59.13 48.53 -33.70
C SER A 303 59.43 47.04 -34.00
N VAL A 304 58.51 46.40 -34.74
CA VAL A 304 58.73 45.49 -35.90
C VAL A 304 59.21 44.05 -35.60
N SER A 305 58.34 43.03 -35.78
CA SER A 305 58.10 42.18 -36.99
C SER A 305 59.14 41.05 -37.12
N ALA A 306 58.94 39.85 -37.65
CA ALA A 306 57.90 39.19 -38.45
C ALA A 306 58.03 37.66 -38.22
N GLY A 307 57.00 36.85 -38.43
CA GLY A 307 56.88 35.99 -39.63
C GLY A 307 56.93 34.51 -39.21
N ALA A 308 55.80 33.80 -39.18
CA ALA A 308 55.19 33.04 -40.28
C ALA A 308 55.68 31.57 -40.40
N SER A 309 54.75 30.67 -40.07
CA SER A 309 54.35 29.49 -40.85
C SER A 309 54.85 28.08 -40.48
N THR A 310 53.84 27.21 -40.34
CA THR A 310 53.68 25.84 -40.86
C THR A 310 54.25 24.61 -40.15
N ARG A 311 53.35 23.61 -40.13
CA ARG A 311 53.48 22.14 -40.22
C ARG A 311 53.40 21.29 -38.95
N GLU A 312 52.21 20.71 -38.79
CA GLU A 312 51.89 19.35 -38.31
C GLU A 312 52.59 18.23 -39.15
N PRO A 313 52.37 16.91 -38.89
CA PRO A 313 52.25 16.13 -37.63
C PRO A 313 52.97 14.74 -37.73
N ALA A 314 52.99 13.91 -36.67
CA ALA A 314 53.10 12.42 -36.72
C ALA A 314 53.00 11.83 -35.29
N SER A 315 52.01 11.00 -34.95
CA SER A 315 51.92 9.52 -35.08
C SER A 315 52.65 8.72 -33.99
N ALA A 316 51.87 7.90 -33.26
CA ALA A 316 52.23 6.82 -32.29
C ALA A 316 52.97 5.64 -33.01
N PRO A 317 53.37 4.45 -32.42
CA PRO A 317 52.76 3.65 -31.31
C PRO A 317 53.72 2.69 -30.50
N GLY A 318 53.17 1.74 -29.71
CA GLY A 318 53.83 0.52 -29.17
C GLY A 318 53.35 0.08 -27.75
N THR A 319 52.53 -0.99 -27.55
CA THR A 319 52.84 -2.45 -27.32
C THR A 319 53.53 -2.73 -25.97
N ASP A 320 53.22 -3.69 -25.08
CA ASP A 320 52.64 -5.06 -25.04
C ASP A 320 52.04 -5.31 -23.62
N ALA A 321 50.95 -6.05 -23.34
CA ALA A 321 50.59 -7.47 -23.49
C ALA A 321 51.26 -8.46 -22.48
N SER A 322 50.45 -9.13 -21.63
CA SER A 322 50.49 -10.58 -21.23
C SER A 322 49.67 -10.86 -19.94
N VAL A 323 48.51 -11.56 -19.96
CA VAL A 323 48.25 -13.04 -19.85
C VAL A 323 48.14 -13.51 -18.38
N SER A 324 47.26 -14.40 -17.86
CA SER A 324 46.00 -15.09 -18.25
C SER A 324 45.48 -15.91 -17.03
N GLN A 325 44.16 -15.89 -16.76
CA GLN A 325 43.16 -16.99 -16.50
C GLN A 325 43.53 -18.41 -15.90
N PRO A 326 42.59 -19.37 -15.61
CA PRO A 326 41.16 -19.36 -15.19
C PRO A 326 40.68 -20.55 -14.24
N ALA A 327 39.34 -20.62 -14.02
CA ALA A 327 38.42 -21.79 -14.06
C ALA A 327 38.17 -22.75 -12.85
N GLY A 328 36.89 -23.18 -12.72
CA GLY A 328 36.46 -24.39 -11.99
C GLY A 328 34.93 -24.57 -11.82
N ASP A 329 34.33 -25.48 -12.59
CA ASP A 329 32.91 -25.91 -12.68
C ASP A 329 32.51 -27.10 -11.75
N GLY A 330 31.20 -27.37 -11.65
CA GLY A 330 30.58 -28.71 -11.37
C GLY A 330 29.48 -28.69 -10.28
N GLY A 331 28.32 -29.37 -10.35
CA GLY A 331 27.76 -30.37 -11.26
C GLY A 331 27.12 -31.57 -10.50
N SER A 332 25.78 -31.68 -10.53
CA SER A 332 24.92 -32.90 -10.42
C SER A 332 24.77 -33.73 -9.12
N GLY A 333 23.55 -34.27 -8.89
CA GLY A 333 23.33 -35.54 -8.16
C GLY A 333 22.05 -35.67 -7.30
N THR A 334 20.96 -36.21 -7.86
CA THR A 334 19.87 -36.91 -7.13
C THR A 334 20.27 -38.35 -6.81
N PRO A 335 19.57 -39.01 -5.87
CA PRO A 335 19.07 -40.35 -6.18
C PRO A 335 17.63 -40.63 -5.73
N ASP A 336 16.97 -41.49 -6.51
CA ASP A 336 15.69 -42.17 -6.26
C ASP A 336 15.83 -43.35 -5.26
N ALA A 337 14.75 -43.60 -4.52
CA ALA A 337 14.29 -44.93 -4.04
C ALA A 337 12.77 -44.80 -3.74
N GLY A 338 11.86 -45.44 -4.50
CA GLY A 338 11.34 -46.80 -4.23
C GLY A 338 10.68 -46.89 -2.85
N GLY A 339 9.38 -47.10 -2.62
CA GLY A 339 8.35 -47.84 -3.33
C GLY A 339 7.59 -48.66 -2.27
N ALA A 340 6.30 -48.42 -2.04
CA ALA A 340 5.39 -49.38 -1.39
C ALA A 340 3.93 -48.95 -1.57
N SER A 341 3.28 -49.67 -2.48
CA SER A 341 1.84 -49.83 -2.61
C SER A 341 1.25 -50.56 -1.40
N SER A 342 0.12 -50.09 -0.88
CA SER A 342 -0.87 -50.96 -0.22
C SER A 342 -2.24 -50.28 -0.14
N THR A 343 -3.06 -50.53 -1.16
CA THR A 343 -4.52 -50.67 -1.01
C THR A 343 -4.84 -52.06 -0.48
N PRO A 344 -5.88 -52.19 0.35
CA PRO A 344 -6.92 -53.21 0.14
C PRO A 344 -8.28 -52.51 -0.02
N GLN A 345 -9.03 -52.75 -1.11
CA GLN A 345 -10.17 -53.68 -1.14
C GLN A 345 -11.04 -53.63 0.14
N SER A 346 -12.22 -53.00 0.08
CA SER A 346 -13.50 -53.56 -0.41
C SER A 346 -14.30 -54.28 0.67
N SER A 347 -15.34 -53.61 1.15
CA SER A 347 -16.62 -54.20 1.59
C SER A 347 -17.66 -53.08 1.58
N GLY A 348 -18.57 -53.04 0.60
CA GLY A 348 -19.94 -53.57 0.77
C GLY A 348 -20.86 -52.49 1.36
N ASN A 349 -21.42 -51.62 0.52
CA ASN A 349 -22.80 -51.69 0.01
C ASN A 349 -23.89 -51.59 1.10
N THR A 350 -24.56 -50.43 1.16
CA THR A 350 -26.04 -50.26 1.29
C THR A 350 -26.29 -48.75 1.38
N GLY A 351 -26.89 -48.13 0.38
CA GLY A 351 -28.33 -47.93 0.36
C GLY A 351 -28.64 -46.52 -0.13
N VAL A 352 -28.96 -46.41 -1.41
CA VAL A 352 -29.58 -45.23 -2.03
C VAL A 352 -30.99 -45.08 -1.48
N VAL A 353 -31.32 -43.97 -0.83
CA VAL A 353 -32.66 -43.34 -0.87
C VAL A 353 -32.55 -41.82 -0.63
N HIS A 354 -32.68 -41.03 -1.68
CA HIS A 354 -33.38 -39.72 -1.64
C HIS A 354 -34.83 -39.98 -2.16
N PRO A 355 -35.83 -39.07 -2.08
CA PRO A 355 -35.77 -37.64 -1.75
C PRO A 355 -36.95 -37.11 -0.86
N PHE A 356 -36.96 -35.79 -0.68
CA PHE A 356 -38.06 -34.89 -0.24
C PHE A 356 -38.25 -34.62 1.25
N GLY A 357 -38.17 -33.31 1.57
CA GLY A 357 -38.36 -32.66 2.86
C GLY A 357 -37.82 -31.25 2.78
#